data_AF-A0A7Y2JB49-F1
#
_entry.id   AF-A0A7Y2JB49-F1
#
_cell.length_a   1.000
_cell.length_b   1.000
_cell.length_c   1.000
_cell.angle_alpha   90.00
_cell.angle_beta   90.00
_cell.angle_gamma   90.00
#
_symmetry.space_group_name_H-M   'P 1'
#
loop_
_entity.id
_entity.type
_entity.pdbx_description
1 polymer ?
#
loop_
_entity_poly.entity_id
_entity_poly.type
_entity_poly.pdbx_seq_one_letter_code
_entity_poly.pdbx_strand_id
1 'polypeptide(L)'
;RDSAAGAYYDSTLLNLETNTKLFRTIKRKRDNLDDVIYYEDIAIRNDSILTLVEMSEDERLAYFKTYTDDLKQKAEEEKERIEAEEKRLKGAGGIGSLDSDPNKVGPKDPSGGSFYFYNPTTVAYGKNEFIQIWGERQLEDNWRWSNKSRAGGSTAEEDPVLAAASEEELFDPQFYIDLIPNEETAVDSLVRDRNFAYYQLGLIYKEKFSEYELSRQKLKGLLDNKPEERLVLPAKYNLLKVYESLGLSGEAEIMKNDIINNHPDSRYASILLNPEIILEEDENSPEFIYEGLYGKYEEQSYAEVIEQCDKFINMYDGEAIVPKFEFLKAVSRGRLQGFEAYKESINYIALNYPNSPEGKKAEEIVQNSLPLLERTEFHDDSNLNSFKVVYQFEVDQTDEIEEFKAELDEAVERVRYLELKTSVDHYDGNILFVIVHNLKSYEGAQGFGEILNEYEENNINKPYFSISSANYQIVQIHKSLEAYLNSQ
;
A
#
# COMPACT_ATOMS: atom_id res chain seq x y z
N ARG A 1 -18.35 -3.42 -12.39
CA ARG A 1 -18.85 -4.82 -12.28
C ARG A 1 -18.01 -5.59 -11.26
N ASP A 2 -16.73 -5.27 -11.11
CA ASP A 2 -15.79 -5.94 -10.21
C ASP A 2 -16.05 -5.66 -8.72
N SER A 3 -16.54 -4.47 -8.37
CA SER A 3 -17.02 -4.17 -7.00
C SER A 3 -18.14 -5.12 -6.53
N ALA A 4 -19.10 -5.44 -7.41
CA ALA A 4 -20.14 -6.42 -7.10
C ALA A 4 -19.57 -7.83 -6.94
N ALA A 5 -18.58 -8.20 -7.76
CA ALA A 5 -17.87 -9.48 -7.62
C ALA A 5 -17.10 -9.58 -6.28
N GLY A 6 -16.49 -8.48 -5.81
CA GLY A 6 -15.86 -8.40 -4.48
C GLY A 6 -16.85 -8.69 -3.36
N ALA A 7 -18.03 -8.04 -3.39
CA ALA A 7 -19.08 -8.28 -2.41
C ALA A 7 -19.58 -9.75 -2.41
N TYR A 8 -19.67 -10.39 -3.58
CA TYR A 8 -19.99 -11.82 -3.66
C TYR A 8 -18.90 -12.69 -3.05
N TYR A 9 -17.62 -12.38 -3.30
CA TYR A 9 -16.53 -13.13 -2.69
C TYR A 9 -16.51 -12.99 -1.17
N ASP A 10 -16.72 -11.78 -0.63
CA ASP A 10 -16.81 -11.56 0.80
C ASP A 10 -17.94 -12.39 1.43
N SER A 11 -19.13 -12.39 0.80
CA SER A 11 -20.25 -13.23 1.25
C SER A 11 -19.93 -14.72 1.19
N THR A 12 -19.22 -15.19 0.15
CA THR A 12 -18.81 -16.61 0.09
C THR A 12 -17.78 -16.97 1.15
N LEU A 13 -16.83 -16.08 1.46
CA LEU A 13 -15.78 -16.32 2.45
C LEU A 13 -16.34 -16.44 3.87
N LEU A 14 -17.40 -15.70 4.21
CA LEU A 14 -18.10 -15.82 5.49
C LEU A 14 -18.76 -17.20 5.70
N ASN A 15 -19.09 -17.89 4.61
CA ASN A 15 -19.78 -19.18 4.64
C ASN A 15 -18.83 -20.39 4.46
N LEU A 16 -17.52 -20.16 4.36
CA LEU A 16 -16.51 -21.19 4.15
C LEU A 16 -15.70 -21.46 5.41
N GLU A 17 -15.38 -22.73 5.67
CA GLU A 17 -14.51 -23.11 6.78
C GLU A 17 -13.10 -22.54 6.59
N THR A 18 -12.62 -21.86 7.64
CA THR A 18 -11.26 -21.31 7.72
C THR A 18 -10.24 -22.45 7.60
N ASN A 19 -9.11 -22.18 6.93
CA ASN A 19 -8.02 -23.13 6.65
C ASN A 19 -8.24 -24.22 5.59
N THR A 20 -9.36 -24.23 4.87
CA THR A 20 -9.53 -25.13 3.71
C THR A 20 -8.76 -24.62 2.47
N LYS A 21 -8.38 -25.55 1.56
CA LYS A 21 -7.77 -25.18 0.26
C LYS A 21 -8.68 -24.26 -0.55
N LEU A 22 -9.99 -24.50 -0.48
CA LEU A 22 -11.00 -23.69 -1.17
C LEU A 22 -11.05 -22.26 -0.62
N PHE A 23 -11.10 -22.12 0.71
CA PHE A 23 -11.04 -20.81 1.38
C PHE A 23 -9.80 -20.02 0.96
N ARG A 24 -8.60 -20.63 1.01
CA ARG A 24 -7.35 -19.96 0.59
C ARG A 24 -7.38 -19.53 -0.88
N THR A 25 -7.99 -20.35 -1.75
CA THR A 25 -8.08 -20.05 -3.18
C THR A 25 -9.02 -18.87 -3.45
N ILE A 26 -10.19 -18.86 -2.80
CA ILE A 26 -11.18 -17.80 -2.93
C ILE A 26 -10.67 -16.50 -2.28
N LYS A 27 -10.06 -16.60 -1.11
CA LYS A 27 -9.44 -15.45 -0.43
C LYS A 27 -8.37 -14.82 -1.32
N ARG A 28 -7.47 -15.61 -1.90
CA ARG A 28 -6.47 -15.08 -2.85
C ARG A 28 -7.10 -14.40 -4.07
N LYS A 29 -8.21 -14.93 -4.60
CA LYS A 29 -8.92 -14.28 -5.72
C LYS A 29 -9.54 -12.95 -5.30
N ARG A 30 -10.12 -12.89 -4.10
CA ARG A 30 -10.68 -11.67 -3.50
C ARG A 30 -9.60 -10.64 -3.24
N ASP A 31 -8.51 -11.03 -2.57
CA ASP A 31 -7.38 -10.14 -2.29
C ASP A 31 -6.76 -9.61 -3.60
N ASN A 32 -6.70 -10.42 -4.66
CA ASN A 32 -6.27 -9.96 -5.98
C ASN A 32 -7.29 -9.03 -6.67
N LEU A 33 -8.57 -9.12 -6.33
CA LEU A 33 -9.63 -8.29 -6.89
C LEU A 33 -9.69 -6.92 -6.24
N ASP A 34 -9.26 -6.79 -4.98
CA ASP A 34 -9.17 -5.49 -4.30
C ASP A 34 -8.30 -4.50 -5.09
N ASP A 35 -7.14 -4.95 -5.58
CA ASP A 35 -6.27 -4.14 -6.45
C ASP A 35 -6.96 -3.75 -7.76
N VAL A 36 -7.71 -4.67 -8.37
CA VAL A 36 -8.45 -4.40 -9.62
C VAL A 36 -9.51 -3.35 -9.38
N ILE A 37 -10.28 -3.46 -8.29
CA ILE A 37 -11.31 -2.50 -7.94
C ILE A 37 -10.68 -1.12 -7.71
N TYR A 38 -9.61 -1.05 -6.93
CA TYR A 38 -8.91 0.20 -6.66
C TYR A 38 -8.43 0.91 -7.95
N TYR A 39 -7.74 0.19 -8.83
CA TYR A 39 -7.22 0.81 -10.06
C TYR A 39 -8.32 1.05 -11.11
N GLU A 40 -9.37 0.22 -11.19
CA GLU A 40 -10.53 0.50 -12.05
C GLU A 40 -11.27 1.75 -11.59
N ASP A 41 -11.44 1.96 -10.28
CA ASP A 41 -12.10 3.15 -9.76
C ASP A 41 -11.31 4.42 -10.10
N ILE A 42 -9.98 4.38 -9.99
CA ILE A 42 -9.10 5.48 -10.44
C ILE A 42 -9.24 5.71 -11.94
N ALA A 43 -9.15 4.65 -12.75
CA ALA A 43 -9.22 4.72 -14.20
C ALA A 43 -10.56 5.31 -14.65
N ILE A 44 -11.68 4.76 -14.20
CA ILE A 44 -13.04 5.18 -14.57
C ILE A 44 -13.29 6.62 -14.14
N ARG A 45 -12.92 6.99 -12.90
CA ARG A 45 -13.09 8.34 -12.38
C ARG A 45 -12.29 9.34 -13.20
N ASN A 46 -11.00 9.08 -13.40
CA ASN A 46 -10.14 10.01 -14.11
C ASN A 46 -10.48 10.09 -15.60
N ASP A 47 -10.85 8.98 -16.25
CA ASP A 47 -11.34 8.99 -17.63
C ASP A 47 -12.59 9.86 -17.77
N SER A 48 -13.53 9.75 -16.82
CA SER A 48 -14.74 10.57 -16.83
C SER A 48 -14.42 12.05 -16.68
N ILE A 49 -13.52 12.41 -15.75
CA ILE A 49 -13.12 13.80 -15.54
C ILE A 49 -12.36 14.34 -16.77
N LEU A 50 -11.41 13.59 -17.30
CA LEU A 50 -10.62 14.00 -18.46
C LEU A 50 -11.50 14.13 -19.72
N THR A 51 -12.51 13.27 -19.88
CA THR A 51 -13.49 13.42 -20.96
C THR A 51 -14.23 14.76 -20.85
N LEU A 52 -14.61 15.18 -19.64
CA LEU A 52 -15.24 16.49 -19.42
C LEU A 52 -14.27 17.66 -19.66
N VAL A 53 -12.99 17.50 -19.32
CA VAL A 53 -11.93 18.50 -19.58
C VAL A 53 -11.70 18.67 -21.09
N GLU A 54 -11.73 17.58 -21.85
CA GLU A 54 -11.55 17.59 -23.32
C GLU A 54 -12.74 18.18 -24.09
N MET A 55 -13.93 18.22 -23.49
CA MET A 55 -15.12 18.82 -24.11
C MET A 55 -14.99 20.34 -24.28
N SER A 56 -15.52 20.84 -25.40
CA SER A 56 -15.70 22.28 -25.61
C SER A 56 -16.67 22.88 -24.59
N GLU A 57 -16.63 24.20 -24.39
CA GLU A 57 -17.53 24.90 -23.47
C GLU A 57 -19.02 24.65 -23.81
N ASP A 58 -19.36 24.68 -25.10
CA ASP A 58 -20.73 24.40 -25.58
C ASP A 58 -21.17 22.95 -25.30
N GLU A 59 -20.26 21.98 -25.45
CA GLU A 59 -20.53 20.57 -25.17
C GLU A 59 -20.70 20.32 -23.67
N ARG A 60 -19.86 20.93 -22.83
CA ARG A 60 -20.01 20.86 -21.37
C ARG A 60 -21.35 21.44 -20.93
N LEU A 61 -21.72 22.61 -21.46
CA LEU A 61 -23.00 23.23 -21.15
C LEU A 61 -24.18 22.36 -21.58
N ALA A 62 -24.14 21.79 -22.79
CA ALA A 62 -25.17 20.87 -23.26
C ALA A 62 -25.29 19.63 -22.36
N TYR A 63 -24.16 19.03 -21.98
CA TYR A 63 -24.11 17.87 -21.09
C TYR A 63 -24.75 18.17 -19.73
N PHE A 64 -24.28 19.20 -19.02
CA PHE A 64 -24.83 19.54 -17.70
C PHE A 64 -26.24 20.11 -17.75
N LYS A 65 -26.65 20.71 -18.87
CA LYS A 65 -28.05 21.08 -19.08
C LYS A 65 -28.96 19.85 -19.12
N THR A 66 -28.58 18.82 -19.88
CA THR A 66 -29.38 17.58 -19.89
C THR A 66 -29.42 16.90 -18.52
N TYR A 67 -28.33 16.95 -17.77
CA TYR A 67 -28.25 16.40 -16.41
C TYR A 67 -29.16 17.16 -15.43
N THR A 68 -29.05 18.50 -15.39
CA THR A 68 -29.88 19.34 -14.50
C THR A 68 -31.36 19.32 -14.88
N ASP A 69 -31.69 19.20 -16.15
CA ASP A 69 -33.08 19.05 -16.61
C ASP A 69 -33.68 17.70 -16.14
N ASP A 70 -32.90 16.61 -16.17
CA ASP A 70 -33.31 15.31 -15.60
C ASP A 70 -33.46 15.37 -14.06
N LEU A 71 -32.57 16.09 -13.37
CA LEU A 71 -32.70 16.34 -11.93
C LEU A 71 -33.98 17.10 -11.58
N LYS A 72 -34.29 18.17 -12.33
CA LYS A 72 -35.54 18.93 -12.16
C LYS A 72 -36.77 18.07 -12.40
N GLN A 73 -36.75 17.24 -13.45
CA GLN A 73 -37.86 16.34 -13.75
C GLN A 73 -38.07 15.34 -12.62
N LYS A 74 -37.01 14.71 -12.11
CA LYS A 74 -37.10 13.77 -10.99
C LYS A 74 -37.59 14.43 -9.70
N ALA A 75 -37.17 15.66 -9.44
CA ALA A 75 -37.65 16.43 -8.29
C ALA A 75 -39.15 16.74 -8.38
N GLU A 76 -39.65 17.12 -9.57
CA GLU A 76 -41.08 17.36 -9.78
C GLU A 76 -41.89 16.06 -9.69
N GLU A 77 -41.42 14.96 -10.28
CA GLU A 77 -42.08 13.65 -10.18
C GLU A 77 -42.17 13.15 -8.72
N GLU A 78 -41.11 13.35 -7.94
CA GLU A 78 -41.09 13.02 -6.52
C GLU A 78 -42.09 13.88 -5.74
N LYS A 79 -42.11 15.19 -6.01
CA LYS A 79 -43.05 16.12 -5.39
C LYS A 79 -44.50 15.76 -5.72
N GLU A 80 -44.81 15.47 -6.98
CA GLU A 80 -46.13 15.00 -7.40
C GLU A 80 -46.52 13.68 -6.72
N ARG A 81 -45.57 12.76 -6.56
CA ARG A 81 -45.79 11.48 -5.85
C ARG A 81 -46.12 11.71 -4.38
N ILE A 82 -45.37 12.59 -3.70
CA ILE A 82 -45.61 12.95 -2.30
C ILE A 82 -46.98 13.63 -2.15
N GLU A 83 -47.32 14.59 -3.03
CA GLU A 83 -48.61 15.28 -3.00
C GLU A 83 -49.79 14.33 -3.27
N ALA A 84 -49.63 13.37 -4.17
CA ALA A 84 -50.65 12.35 -4.46
C ALA A 84 -50.84 11.40 -3.26
N GLU A 85 -49.75 11.03 -2.59
CA GLU A 85 -49.78 10.18 -1.40
C GLU A 85 -50.43 10.91 -0.20
N GLU A 86 -50.12 12.19 0.00
CA GLU A 86 -50.81 13.02 0.99
C GLU A 86 -52.31 13.16 0.72
N LYS A 87 -52.70 13.38 -0.54
CA LYS A 87 -54.13 13.43 -0.93
C LYS A 87 -54.82 12.09 -0.69
N ARG A 88 -54.16 10.97 -0.91
CA ARG A 88 -54.68 9.62 -0.62
C ARG A 88 -54.87 9.39 0.88
N LEU A 89 -53.92 9.83 1.71
CA LEU A 89 -53.99 9.74 3.17
C LEU A 89 -55.10 10.65 3.74
N LYS A 90 -55.24 11.88 3.22
CA LYS A 90 -56.34 12.80 3.59
C LYS A 90 -57.72 12.31 3.12
N GLY A 91 -57.81 11.63 1.98
CA GLY A 91 -59.04 11.02 1.47
C GLY A 91 -59.49 9.74 2.20
N ALA A 92 -58.55 8.98 2.77
CA ALA A 92 -58.85 7.78 3.56
C ALA A 92 -59.34 8.08 5.00
N GLY A 93 -59.16 9.31 5.50
CA GLY A 93 -59.70 9.78 6.79
C GLY A 93 -61.18 10.16 6.77
N GLY A 94 -61.86 10.01 5.62
CA GLY A 94 -63.25 10.44 5.40
C GLY A 94 -64.25 9.29 5.28
N ILE A 95 -64.26 8.33 6.20
CA ILE A 95 -65.38 7.38 6.33
C ILE A 95 -65.79 7.29 7.81
N GLY A 96 -66.94 7.91 8.13
CA GLY A 96 -67.75 7.50 9.27
C GLY A 96 -67.93 8.51 10.41
N SER A 97 -68.39 9.72 10.11
CA SER A 97 -69.29 10.43 11.02
C SER A 97 -70.57 9.59 11.18
N LEU A 98 -70.56 8.64 12.12
CA LEU A 98 -71.74 7.90 12.53
C LEU A 98 -72.26 8.51 13.83
N ASP A 99 -73.32 9.26 13.62
CA ASP A 99 -74.27 9.79 14.58
C ASP A 99 -74.49 8.85 15.78
N SER A 100 -74.38 9.44 16.97
CA SER A 100 -74.57 8.79 18.26
C SER A 100 -76.06 8.59 18.54
N ASP A 101 -76.59 7.39 18.23
CA ASP A 101 -77.86 6.90 18.77
C ASP A 101 -77.59 5.98 19.99
N PRO A 102 -77.96 6.35 21.23
CA PRO A 102 -77.59 5.60 22.44
C PRO A 102 -78.49 4.38 22.75
N ASN A 103 -79.27 3.84 21.82
CA ASN A 103 -80.18 2.74 22.14
C ASN A 103 -80.29 1.66 21.05
N LYS A 104 -79.36 0.69 21.06
CA LYS A 104 -79.66 -0.73 20.72
C LYS A 104 -78.48 -1.67 21.03
N VAL A 105 -78.64 -2.43 22.12
CA VAL A 105 -78.32 -3.85 22.36
C VAL A 105 -77.06 -4.43 21.69
N GLY A 106 -76.10 -4.83 22.54
CA GLY A 106 -74.71 -5.09 22.19
C GLY A 106 -74.37 -6.38 21.45
N PRO A 107 -73.10 -6.57 21.06
CA PRO A 107 -72.59 -7.86 20.62
C PRO A 107 -72.13 -8.69 21.82
N LYS A 108 -72.71 -9.89 21.93
CA LYS A 108 -72.14 -11.00 22.69
C LYS A 108 -70.75 -11.32 22.13
N ASP A 109 -69.76 -11.19 22.99
CA ASP A 109 -68.51 -11.92 22.90
C ASP A 109 -68.77 -13.42 23.10
N PRO A 110 -68.12 -14.28 22.30
CA PRO A 110 -67.59 -15.51 22.86
C PRO A 110 -66.12 -15.71 22.49
N SER A 111 -65.24 -15.36 23.43
CA SER A 111 -64.30 -16.28 24.08
C SER A 111 -63.60 -17.28 23.15
N GLY A 112 -62.46 -16.85 22.63
CA GLY A 112 -61.33 -17.68 22.27
C GLY A 112 -60.21 -16.71 21.90
N GLY A 113 -59.11 -16.70 22.67
CA GLY A 113 -58.02 -15.73 22.55
C GLY A 113 -57.36 -15.74 21.17
N SER A 114 -58.02 -15.14 20.20
CA SER A 114 -57.53 -14.97 18.84
C SER A 114 -56.50 -13.85 18.90
N PHE A 115 -55.25 -14.22 18.70
CA PHE A 115 -54.12 -13.30 18.61
C PHE A 115 -54.51 -12.06 17.79
N TYR A 116 -54.18 -10.86 18.27
CA TYR A 116 -54.74 -9.60 17.74
C TYR A 116 -54.60 -9.46 16.20
N PHE A 117 -53.59 -10.10 15.60
CA PHE A 117 -53.35 -10.15 14.16
C PHE A 117 -54.41 -10.92 13.35
N TYR A 118 -55.29 -11.69 13.99
CA TYR A 118 -56.39 -12.39 13.32
C TYR A 118 -57.69 -11.59 13.29
N ASN A 119 -57.72 -10.39 13.90
CA ASN A 119 -58.81 -9.44 13.75
C ASN A 119 -58.47 -8.46 12.61
N PRO A 120 -59.13 -8.54 11.44
CA PRO A 120 -58.83 -7.68 10.30
C PRO A 120 -58.97 -6.18 10.62
N THR A 121 -59.89 -5.82 11.52
CA THR A 121 -60.14 -4.43 11.93
C THR A 121 -58.98 -3.89 12.76
N THR A 122 -58.48 -4.68 13.72
CA THR A 122 -57.35 -4.27 14.57
C THR A 122 -56.04 -4.24 13.78
N VAL A 123 -55.85 -5.14 12.81
CA VAL A 123 -54.70 -5.11 11.90
C VAL A 123 -54.72 -3.87 11.01
N ALA A 124 -55.89 -3.49 10.47
CA ALA A 124 -56.02 -2.29 9.65
C ALA A 124 -55.72 -1.02 10.46
N TYR A 125 -56.22 -0.95 11.70
CA TYR A 125 -55.91 0.14 12.63
C TYR A 125 -54.42 0.22 12.96
N GLY A 126 -53.80 -0.91 13.33
CA GLY A 126 -52.38 -0.98 13.66
C GLY A 126 -51.46 -0.64 12.48
N LYS A 127 -51.84 -0.99 11.25
CA LYS A 127 -51.12 -0.58 10.03
C LYS A 127 -51.18 0.93 9.82
N ASN A 128 -52.35 1.55 10.01
CA ASN A 128 -52.50 3.00 9.88
C ASN A 128 -51.72 3.75 10.98
N GLU A 129 -51.77 3.30 12.23
CA GLU A 129 -50.95 3.87 13.32
C GLU A 129 -49.45 3.71 13.06
N PHE A 130 -49.02 2.54 12.57
CA PHE A 130 -47.63 2.31 12.22
C PHE A 130 -47.14 3.30 11.16
N ILE A 131 -47.93 3.51 10.10
CA ILE A 131 -47.62 4.48 9.05
C ILE A 131 -47.65 5.91 9.60
N GLN A 132 -48.57 6.24 10.51
CA GLN A 132 -48.60 7.58 11.13
C GLN A 132 -47.38 7.87 12.01
N ILE A 133 -46.92 6.89 12.80
CA ILE A 133 -45.81 7.09 13.74
C ILE A 133 -44.46 6.96 13.02
N TRP A 134 -44.35 6.04 12.05
CA TRP A 134 -43.06 5.65 11.47
C TRP A 134 -42.92 5.87 9.96
N GLY A 135 -43.99 6.20 9.23
CA GLY A 135 -44.00 6.27 7.76
C GLY A 135 -43.98 4.90 7.07
N GLU A 136 -43.92 4.87 5.74
CA GLU A 136 -43.75 3.62 4.98
C GLU A 136 -42.29 3.13 5.07
N ARG A 137 -42.06 1.98 5.74
CA ARG A 137 -40.74 1.38 5.95
C ARG A 137 -40.56 0.10 5.12
N GLN A 138 -39.34 -0.10 4.60
CA GLN A 138 -38.96 -1.35 3.93
C GLN A 138 -38.77 -2.47 4.95
N LEU A 139 -38.92 -3.72 4.50
CA LEU A 139 -38.68 -4.90 5.34
C LEU A 139 -37.17 -5.17 5.43
N GLU A 140 -36.53 -4.60 6.44
CA GLU A 140 -35.10 -4.75 6.72
C GLU A 140 -34.82 -4.83 8.23
N ASP A 141 -33.68 -5.40 8.62
CA ASP A 141 -33.26 -5.47 10.01
C ASP A 141 -32.91 -4.07 10.55
N ASN A 142 -33.22 -3.80 11.82
CA ASN A 142 -33.01 -2.51 12.49
C ASN A 142 -33.76 -1.30 11.90
N TRP A 143 -34.88 -1.53 11.19
CA TRP A 143 -35.72 -0.48 10.59
C TRP A 143 -36.16 0.64 11.56
N ARG A 144 -36.17 0.37 12.87
CA ARG A 144 -36.51 1.36 13.93
C ARG A 144 -35.41 2.40 14.17
N TRP A 145 -34.16 2.08 13.83
CA TRP A 145 -33.00 2.97 14.02
C TRP A 145 -32.49 3.54 12.70
N SER A 146 -32.93 3.00 11.55
CA SER A 146 -32.63 3.59 10.25
C SER A 146 -33.46 4.87 10.09
N ASN A 147 -32.84 6.03 10.33
CA ASN A 147 -33.43 7.33 9.98
C ASN A 147 -33.33 7.59 8.46
N LYS A 148 -33.64 6.57 7.65
CA LYS A 148 -33.74 6.64 6.20
C LYS A 148 -35.21 6.76 5.83
N SER A 149 -35.73 7.98 5.81
CA SER A 149 -36.85 8.31 4.93
C SER A 149 -36.43 8.01 3.49
N ARG A 150 -37.35 7.54 2.65
CA ARG A 150 -37.12 7.08 1.27
C ARG A 150 -36.28 8.08 0.44
N ALA A 151 -34.96 7.88 0.45
CA ALA A 151 -34.05 8.21 -0.62
C ALA A 151 -33.26 6.92 -0.88
N GLY A 152 -33.44 6.35 -2.06
CA GLY A 152 -32.84 5.08 -2.43
C GLY A 152 -31.34 5.21 -2.67
N GLY A 153 -30.60 4.18 -2.26
CA GLY A 153 -29.32 3.80 -2.88
C GLY A 153 -28.06 4.41 -2.28
N SER A 154 -27.19 3.52 -1.79
CA SER A 154 -25.75 3.71 -1.55
C SER A 154 -25.36 4.71 -0.46
N THR A 155 -24.71 4.20 0.59
CA THR A 155 -23.77 4.98 1.39
C THR A 155 -22.55 5.30 0.53
N ALA A 156 -22.70 6.28 -0.37
CA ALA A 156 -21.59 7.09 -0.82
C ALA A 156 -21.39 8.18 0.24
N GLU A 157 -20.15 8.46 0.62
CA GLU A 157 -19.86 9.72 1.29
C GLU A 157 -20.33 10.83 0.36
N GLU A 158 -21.35 11.60 0.75
CA GLU A 158 -21.80 12.74 -0.03
C GLU A 158 -20.69 13.78 -0.06
N ASP A 159 -20.33 14.23 -1.26
CA ASP A 159 -19.33 15.27 -1.45
C ASP A 159 -19.75 16.52 -0.65
N PRO A 160 -18.90 17.06 0.23
CA PRO A 160 -19.26 18.19 1.09
C PRO A 160 -19.65 19.45 0.29
N VAL A 161 -19.18 19.59 -0.95
CA VAL A 161 -19.58 20.70 -1.84
C VAL A 161 -21.01 20.52 -2.33
N LEU A 162 -21.40 19.29 -2.68
CA LEU A 162 -22.78 18.97 -3.09
C LEU A 162 -23.76 19.03 -1.92
N ALA A 163 -23.33 18.60 -0.73
CA ALA A 163 -24.17 18.62 0.47
C ALA A 163 -24.47 20.04 0.99
N ALA A 164 -23.62 21.02 0.65
CA ALA A 164 -23.79 22.42 1.03
C ALA A 164 -24.51 23.27 -0.04
N ALA A 165 -24.73 22.75 -1.24
CA ALA A 165 -25.35 23.47 -2.35
C ALA A 165 -26.87 23.61 -2.13
N SER A 166 -27.41 24.75 -2.52
CA SER A 166 -28.85 24.99 -2.56
C SER A 166 -29.51 24.22 -3.72
N GLU A 167 -30.81 23.97 -3.61
CA GLU A 167 -31.60 23.32 -4.67
C GLU A 167 -31.52 24.10 -6.01
N GLU A 168 -31.43 25.43 -5.94
CA GLU A 168 -31.26 26.29 -7.11
C GLU A 168 -29.89 26.11 -7.79
N GLU A 169 -28.82 25.91 -7.00
CA GLU A 169 -27.47 25.64 -7.51
C GLU A 169 -27.35 24.23 -8.11
N LEU A 170 -27.97 23.22 -7.49
CA LEU A 170 -28.01 21.85 -8.04
C LEU A 170 -28.76 21.75 -9.38
N PHE A 171 -29.56 22.76 -9.70
CA PHE A 171 -30.34 22.87 -10.93
C PHE A 171 -29.68 23.79 -11.98
N ASP A 172 -28.54 24.38 -11.65
CA ASP A 172 -27.75 25.22 -12.54
C ASP A 172 -26.63 24.41 -13.22
N PRO A 173 -26.61 24.30 -14.56
CA PRO A 173 -25.51 23.66 -15.28
C PRO A 173 -24.13 24.27 -14.96
N GLN A 174 -24.07 25.59 -14.70
CA GLN A 174 -22.80 26.28 -14.50
C GLN A 174 -22.10 25.82 -13.21
N PHE A 175 -22.88 25.52 -12.16
CA PHE A 175 -22.38 25.01 -10.90
C PHE A 175 -21.48 23.78 -11.09
N TYR A 176 -21.88 22.84 -11.94
CA TYR A 176 -21.09 21.63 -12.21
C TYR A 176 -19.90 21.87 -13.13
N ILE A 177 -20.01 22.80 -14.07
CA ILE A 177 -18.91 23.17 -14.98
C ILE A 177 -17.76 23.77 -14.20
N ASP A 178 -18.06 24.60 -13.20
CA ASP A 178 -17.07 25.27 -12.36
C ASP A 178 -16.29 24.29 -11.45
N LEU A 179 -16.81 23.07 -11.24
CA LEU A 179 -16.12 22.01 -10.50
C LEU A 179 -15.13 21.21 -11.36
N ILE A 180 -15.13 21.39 -12.69
CA ILE A 180 -14.22 20.67 -13.57
C ILE A 180 -12.80 21.25 -13.40
N PRO A 181 -11.78 20.42 -13.11
CA PRO A 181 -10.41 20.90 -12.99
C PRO A 181 -9.94 21.60 -14.27
N ASN A 182 -9.43 22.82 -14.13
CA ASN A 182 -8.92 23.63 -15.25
C ASN A 182 -7.41 23.96 -15.13
N GLU A 183 -6.82 23.76 -13.95
CA GLU A 183 -5.38 23.96 -13.74
C GLU A 183 -4.58 22.85 -14.41
N GLU A 184 -3.56 23.23 -15.19
CA GLU A 184 -2.69 22.30 -15.92
C GLU A 184 -2.09 21.23 -14.99
N THR A 185 -1.62 21.62 -13.80
CA THR A 185 -1.06 20.68 -12.81
C THR A 185 -2.08 19.68 -12.29
N ALA A 186 -3.35 20.06 -12.15
CA ALA A 186 -4.40 19.16 -11.71
C ALA A 186 -4.77 18.16 -12.81
N VAL A 187 -4.86 18.63 -14.06
CA VAL A 187 -5.11 17.79 -15.23
C VAL A 187 -3.96 16.80 -15.46
N ASP A 188 -2.71 17.26 -15.36
CA ASP A 188 -1.52 16.41 -15.49
C ASP A 188 -1.49 15.30 -14.43
N SER A 189 -1.85 15.62 -13.18
CA SER A 189 -1.96 14.59 -12.13
C SER A 189 -3.02 13.54 -12.48
N LEU A 190 -4.19 13.95 -12.97
CA LEU A 190 -5.25 13.02 -13.37
C LEU A 190 -4.80 12.11 -14.51
N VAL A 191 -4.12 12.66 -15.52
CA VAL A 191 -3.54 11.91 -16.65
C VAL A 191 -2.53 10.89 -16.15
N ARG A 192 -1.59 11.32 -15.29
CA ARG A 192 -0.55 10.48 -14.70
C ARG A 192 -1.15 9.31 -13.91
N ASP A 193 -2.09 9.62 -13.02
CA ASP A 193 -2.72 8.62 -12.15
C ASP A 193 -3.56 7.62 -12.96
N ARG A 194 -4.27 8.10 -14.00
CA ARG A 194 -4.97 7.24 -14.96
C ARG A 194 -4.01 6.30 -15.68
N ASN A 195 -2.93 6.85 -16.25
CA ASN A 195 -1.97 6.08 -17.01
C ASN A 195 -1.31 5.00 -16.13
N PHE A 196 -0.93 5.36 -14.90
CA PHE A 196 -0.43 4.38 -13.95
C PHE A 196 -1.46 3.30 -13.61
N ALA A 197 -2.73 3.66 -13.39
CA ALA A 197 -3.79 2.69 -13.15
C ALA A 197 -3.99 1.73 -14.34
N TYR A 198 -3.96 2.22 -15.57
CA TYR A 198 -4.04 1.39 -16.78
C TYR A 198 -2.86 0.41 -16.88
N TYR A 199 -1.64 0.87 -16.55
CA TYR A 199 -0.46 0.00 -16.48
C TYR A 199 -0.65 -1.13 -15.47
N GLN A 200 -1.02 -0.79 -14.23
CA GLN A 200 -1.23 -1.75 -13.15
C GLN A 200 -2.34 -2.76 -13.48
N LEU A 201 -3.48 -2.30 -14.01
CA LEU A 201 -4.56 -3.18 -14.47
C LEU A 201 -4.08 -4.12 -15.57
N GLY A 202 -3.30 -3.62 -16.53
CA GLY A 202 -2.66 -4.42 -17.56
C GLY A 202 -1.86 -5.58 -17.00
N LEU A 203 -0.98 -5.31 -16.02
CA LEU A 203 -0.16 -6.32 -15.35
C LEU A 203 -1.01 -7.28 -14.51
N ILE A 204 -1.95 -6.76 -13.71
CA ILE A 204 -2.80 -7.57 -12.84
C ILE A 204 -3.62 -8.57 -13.67
N TYR A 205 -4.26 -8.12 -14.75
CA TYR A 205 -5.02 -9.00 -15.63
C TYR A 205 -4.15 -10.08 -16.27
N LYS A 206 -2.92 -9.74 -16.69
CA LYS A 206 -1.95 -10.70 -17.26
C LYS A 206 -1.51 -11.75 -16.23
N GLU A 207 -1.06 -11.32 -15.06
CA GLU A 207 -0.32 -12.16 -14.11
C GLU A 207 -1.21 -12.85 -13.08
N LYS A 208 -2.17 -12.12 -12.53
CA LYS A 208 -3.01 -12.63 -11.43
C LYS A 208 -4.23 -13.39 -11.94
N PHE A 209 -4.75 -13.03 -13.12
CA PHE A 209 -6.00 -13.56 -13.66
C PHE A 209 -5.84 -14.31 -14.99
N SER A 210 -4.73 -14.14 -15.71
CA SER A 210 -4.54 -14.65 -17.08
C SER A 210 -5.64 -14.19 -18.06
N GLU A 211 -6.25 -13.04 -17.79
CA GLU A 211 -7.27 -12.40 -18.63
C GLU A 211 -6.58 -11.52 -19.67
N TYR A 212 -5.93 -12.19 -20.64
CA TYR A 212 -5.04 -11.54 -21.61
C TYR A 212 -5.76 -10.51 -22.50
N GLU A 213 -7.04 -10.71 -22.82
CA GLU A 213 -7.83 -9.74 -23.60
C GLU A 213 -8.04 -8.41 -22.84
N LEU A 214 -8.34 -8.49 -21.54
CA LEU A 214 -8.47 -7.29 -20.68
C LEU A 214 -7.12 -6.61 -20.49
N SER A 215 -6.07 -7.39 -20.26
CA SER A 215 -4.70 -6.88 -20.19
C SER A 215 -4.31 -6.13 -21.46
N ARG A 216 -4.58 -6.71 -22.64
CA ARG A 216 -4.34 -6.09 -23.94
C ARG A 216 -5.06 -4.75 -24.06
N GLN A 217 -6.34 -4.69 -23.67
CA GLN A 217 -7.14 -3.48 -23.75
C GLN A 217 -6.55 -2.36 -22.90
N LYS A 218 -6.18 -2.67 -21.65
CA LYS A 218 -5.61 -1.68 -20.71
C LYS A 218 -4.22 -1.22 -21.14
N LEU A 219 -3.32 -2.13 -21.52
CA LEU A 219 -1.98 -1.78 -21.99
C LEU A 219 -2.00 -1.02 -23.33
N LYS A 220 -2.91 -1.36 -24.25
CA LYS A 220 -3.06 -0.60 -25.49
C LYS A 220 -3.62 0.79 -25.22
N GLY A 221 -4.68 0.90 -24.41
CA GLY A 221 -5.24 2.18 -24.01
C GLY A 221 -4.21 3.07 -23.31
N LEU A 222 -3.35 2.49 -22.48
CA LEU A 222 -2.21 3.19 -21.88
C LEU A 222 -1.30 3.83 -22.94
N LEU A 223 -0.87 3.06 -23.94
CA LEU A 223 0.03 3.55 -24.98
C LEU A 223 -0.63 4.60 -25.89
N ASP A 224 -1.92 4.44 -26.18
CA ASP A 224 -2.71 5.42 -26.93
C ASP A 224 -2.83 6.76 -26.16
N ASN A 225 -2.83 6.70 -24.82
CA ASN A 225 -2.92 7.83 -23.90
C ASN A 225 -1.62 8.62 -23.70
N LYS A 226 -0.54 8.31 -24.44
CA LYS A 226 0.79 8.98 -24.35
C LYS A 226 1.30 9.07 -22.91
N PRO A 227 1.64 7.93 -22.29
CA PRO A 227 2.05 7.89 -20.90
C PRO A 227 3.43 8.49 -20.70
N GLU A 228 3.84 8.66 -19.45
CA GLU A 228 5.21 9.08 -19.15
C GLU A 228 6.21 8.07 -19.75
N GLU A 229 7.36 8.56 -20.22
CA GLU A 229 8.36 7.75 -20.93
C GLU A 229 8.75 6.47 -20.19
N ARG A 230 8.82 6.55 -18.84
CA ARG A 230 9.12 5.41 -17.96
C ARG A 230 8.15 4.24 -18.09
N LEU A 231 6.89 4.49 -18.45
CA LEU A 231 5.85 3.45 -18.58
C LEU A 231 5.77 2.88 -20.00
N VAL A 232 6.27 3.61 -21.01
CA VAL A 232 6.11 3.26 -22.43
C VAL A 232 6.74 1.90 -22.74
N LEU A 233 8.03 1.76 -22.46
CA LEU A 233 8.78 0.56 -22.82
C LEU A 233 8.32 -0.69 -22.03
N PRO A 234 8.15 -0.64 -20.69
CA PRO A 234 7.58 -1.75 -19.94
C PRO A 234 6.17 -2.13 -20.44
N ALA A 235 5.31 -1.16 -20.76
CA ALA A 235 3.98 -1.43 -21.29
C ALA A 235 4.02 -2.11 -22.67
N LYS A 236 4.89 -1.66 -23.58
CA LYS A 236 5.10 -2.29 -24.89
C LYS A 236 5.56 -3.74 -24.75
N TYR A 237 6.52 -4.02 -23.87
CA TYR A 237 7.00 -5.38 -23.65
C TYR A 237 5.93 -6.28 -23.04
N ASN A 238 5.20 -5.79 -22.04
CA ASN A 238 4.07 -6.53 -21.46
C ASN A 238 2.98 -6.80 -22.51
N LEU A 239 2.68 -5.83 -23.37
CA LEU A 239 1.71 -5.97 -24.45
C LEU A 239 2.17 -6.99 -25.49
N LEU A 240 3.47 -7.04 -25.82
CA LEU A 240 4.04 -8.11 -26.64
C LEU A 240 3.80 -9.49 -26.03
N LYS A 241 4.06 -9.68 -24.73
CA LYS A 241 3.82 -10.96 -24.04
C LYS A 241 2.34 -11.36 -24.02
N VAL A 242 1.46 -10.37 -23.94
CA VAL A 242 0.01 -10.57 -24.07
C VAL A 242 -0.35 -11.00 -25.49
N TYR A 243 0.22 -10.39 -26.54
CA TYR A 243 0.00 -10.81 -27.93
C TYR A 243 0.48 -12.25 -28.19
N GLU A 244 1.65 -12.62 -27.66
CA GLU A 244 2.17 -14.00 -27.71
C GLU A 244 1.18 -14.97 -27.05
N SER A 245 0.67 -14.63 -25.86
CA SER A 245 -0.28 -15.45 -25.10
C SER A 245 -1.63 -15.62 -25.80
N LEU A 246 -2.06 -14.62 -26.57
CA LEU A 246 -3.28 -14.64 -27.38
C LEU A 246 -3.08 -15.30 -28.76
N GLY A 247 -1.85 -15.68 -29.13
CA GLY A 247 -1.54 -16.23 -30.45
C GLY A 247 -1.55 -15.20 -31.59
N LEU A 248 -1.56 -13.89 -31.27
CA LEU A 248 -1.59 -12.79 -32.22
C LEU A 248 -0.19 -12.51 -32.78
N SER A 249 0.34 -13.47 -33.55
CA SER A 249 1.75 -13.48 -33.98
C SER A 249 2.16 -12.26 -34.81
N GLY A 250 1.24 -11.71 -35.62
CA GLY A 250 1.52 -10.50 -36.41
C GLY A 250 1.73 -9.26 -35.55
N GLU A 251 0.83 -9.03 -34.59
CA GLU A 251 0.92 -7.90 -33.64
C GLU A 251 2.14 -8.05 -32.72
N ALA A 252 2.42 -9.28 -32.28
CA ALA A 252 3.62 -9.60 -31.52
C ALA A 252 4.88 -9.22 -32.30
N GLU A 253 4.99 -9.62 -33.57
CA GLU A 253 6.17 -9.32 -34.38
C GLU A 253 6.31 -7.80 -34.65
N ILE A 254 5.21 -7.08 -34.86
CA ILE A 254 5.23 -5.62 -34.98
C ILE A 254 5.74 -4.98 -33.69
N MET A 255 5.18 -5.36 -32.54
CA MET A 255 5.57 -4.82 -31.23
C MET A 255 7.02 -5.14 -30.88
N LYS A 256 7.47 -6.35 -31.20
CA LYS A 256 8.85 -6.79 -31.04
C LYS A 256 9.81 -5.90 -31.83
N ASN A 257 9.53 -5.69 -33.11
CA ASN A 257 10.36 -4.86 -33.98
C ASN A 257 10.33 -3.38 -33.57
N ASP A 258 9.19 -2.88 -33.06
CA ASP A 258 9.10 -1.55 -32.49
C ASP A 258 10.05 -1.38 -31.29
N ILE A 259 10.04 -2.32 -30.34
CA ILE A 259 10.93 -2.30 -29.17
C ILE A 259 12.40 -2.33 -29.60
N ILE A 260 12.76 -3.22 -30.52
CA ILE A 260 14.16 -3.37 -30.99
C ILE A 260 14.65 -2.10 -31.70
N ASN A 261 13.82 -1.48 -32.54
CA ASN A 261 14.23 -0.33 -33.35
C ASN A 261 14.21 0.99 -32.56
N ASN A 262 13.23 1.18 -31.67
CA ASN A 262 13.04 2.43 -30.94
C ASN A 262 13.72 2.44 -29.56
N HIS A 263 14.00 1.26 -29.00
CA HIS A 263 14.69 1.12 -27.71
C HIS A 263 15.85 0.11 -27.79
N PRO A 264 16.79 0.25 -28.75
CA PRO A 264 17.82 -0.76 -29.05
C PRO A 264 18.78 -1.03 -27.88
N ASP A 265 19.09 -0.01 -27.07
CA ASP A 265 19.98 -0.12 -25.92
C ASP A 265 19.27 -0.67 -24.67
N SER A 266 17.97 -0.93 -24.76
CA SER A 266 17.21 -1.44 -23.63
C SER A 266 17.41 -2.94 -23.42
N ARG A 267 17.35 -3.35 -22.17
CA ARG A 267 17.32 -4.78 -21.80
C ARG A 267 16.23 -5.54 -22.56
N TYR A 268 15.04 -4.94 -22.68
CA TYR A 268 13.92 -5.55 -23.41
C TYR A 268 14.30 -5.85 -24.87
N ALA A 269 14.97 -4.93 -25.57
CA ALA A 269 15.46 -5.19 -26.92
C ALA A 269 16.51 -6.31 -26.95
N SER A 270 17.46 -6.34 -26.01
CA SER A 270 18.46 -7.41 -25.89
C SER A 270 17.81 -8.79 -25.71
N ILE A 271 16.82 -8.90 -24.82
CA ILE A 271 16.04 -10.14 -24.59
C ILE A 271 15.32 -10.58 -25.87
N LEU A 272 14.76 -9.64 -26.65
CA LEU A 272 14.01 -9.95 -27.85
C LEU A 272 14.88 -10.37 -29.04
N LEU A 273 16.10 -9.85 -29.11
CA LEU A 273 17.09 -10.20 -30.13
C LEU A 273 17.68 -11.60 -29.90
N ASN A 274 17.97 -11.95 -28.64
CA ASN A 274 18.51 -13.25 -28.26
C ASN A 274 17.73 -13.84 -27.07
N PRO A 275 16.61 -14.55 -27.33
CA PRO A 275 15.76 -15.13 -26.28
C PRO A 275 16.46 -16.17 -25.39
N GLU A 276 17.56 -16.79 -25.86
CA GLU A 276 18.34 -17.74 -25.07
C GLU A 276 19.15 -17.07 -23.94
N ILE A 277 19.28 -15.73 -23.93
CA ILE A 277 19.86 -14.96 -22.81
C ILE A 277 19.07 -15.19 -21.50
N ILE A 278 17.78 -15.57 -21.58
CA ILE A 278 16.93 -15.84 -20.39
C ILE A 278 17.30 -17.18 -19.71
N LEU A 279 18.01 -18.08 -20.40
CA LEU A 279 18.26 -19.45 -19.92
C LEU A 279 19.61 -19.65 -19.22
N GLU A 280 20.44 -18.62 -19.15
CA GLU A 280 21.68 -18.64 -18.38
C GLU A 280 21.65 -17.53 -17.34
N GLU A 281 22.35 -17.74 -16.24
CA GLU A 281 22.73 -16.73 -15.25
C GLU A 281 23.52 -15.62 -15.98
N ASP A 282 22.81 -14.76 -16.72
CA ASP A 282 23.36 -13.58 -17.35
C ASP A 282 23.81 -12.66 -16.22
N GLU A 283 25.08 -12.26 -16.26
CA GLU A 283 25.70 -11.33 -15.33
C GLU A 283 24.91 -10.00 -15.24
N ASN A 284 24.01 -9.75 -16.19
CA ASN A 284 23.14 -8.60 -16.20
C ASN A 284 21.69 -8.87 -15.75
N SER A 285 21.28 -10.09 -15.33
CA SER A 285 19.90 -10.34 -14.83
C SER A 285 19.56 -9.54 -13.57
N PRO A 286 18.30 -9.09 -13.36
CA PRO A 286 17.98 -8.33 -12.15
C PRO A 286 18.22 -9.18 -10.90
N GLU A 287 17.98 -10.49 -10.98
CA GLU A 287 18.32 -11.45 -9.94
C GLU A 287 19.84 -11.56 -9.73
N PHE A 288 20.65 -11.72 -10.78
CA PHE A 288 22.11 -11.77 -10.63
C PHE A 288 22.69 -10.46 -10.10
N ILE A 289 22.20 -9.31 -10.58
CA ILE A 289 22.60 -8.00 -10.09
C ILE A 289 22.23 -7.87 -8.61
N TYR A 290 21.02 -8.30 -8.23
CA TYR A 290 20.60 -8.32 -6.84
C TYR A 290 21.52 -9.21 -6.00
N GLU A 291 21.86 -10.40 -6.46
CA GLU A 291 22.79 -11.31 -5.78
C GLU A 291 24.19 -10.70 -5.64
N GLY A 292 24.70 -10.03 -6.68
CA GLY A 292 25.96 -9.30 -6.63
C GLY A 292 25.95 -8.15 -5.62
N LEU A 293 24.87 -7.36 -5.60
CA LEU A 293 24.70 -6.29 -4.58
C LEU A 293 24.50 -6.86 -3.18
N TYR A 294 23.85 -8.01 -3.05
CA TYR A 294 23.72 -8.70 -1.78
C TYR A 294 25.08 -9.20 -1.27
N GLY A 295 25.94 -9.73 -2.15
CA GLY A 295 27.33 -10.05 -1.81
C GLY A 295 28.11 -8.82 -1.31
N LYS A 296 27.99 -7.68 -1.99
CA LYS A 296 28.57 -6.40 -1.54
C LYS A 296 28.01 -5.93 -0.20
N TYR A 297 26.73 -6.17 0.07
CA TYR A 297 26.13 -5.91 1.37
C TYR A 297 26.74 -6.81 2.47
N GLU A 298 27.00 -8.08 2.18
CA GLU A 298 27.69 -9.00 3.10
C GLU A 298 29.14 -8.57 3.36
N GLU A 299 29.81 -8.02 2.34
CA GLU A 299 31.12 -7.37 2.43
C GLU A 299 31.08 -5.98 3.12
N GLN A 300 29.91 -5.56 3.61
CA GLN A 300 29.69 -4.27 4.27
C GLN A 300 29.90 -3.02 3.39
N SER A 301 29.90 -3.17 2.06
CA SER A 301 30.01 -2.07 1.09
C SER A 301 28.70 -1.28 0.95
N TYR A 302 28.15 -0.82 2.07
CA TYR A 302 26.79 -0.28 2.14
C TYR A 302 26.56 0.97 1.29
N ALA A 303 27.54 1.87 1.21
CA ALA A 303 27.43 3.08 0.40
C ALA A 303 27.26 2.75 -1.09
N GLU A 304 28.06 1.81 -1.62
CA GLU A 304 27.95 1.36 -2.99
C GLU A 304 26.63 0.63 -3.23
N VAL A 305 26.20 -0.23 -2.30
CA VAL A 305 24.91 -0.94 -2.42
C VAL A 305 23.75 0.04 -2.51
N ILE A 306 23.74 1.10 -1.69
CA ILE A 306 22.70 2.13 -1.74
C ILE A 306 22.67 2.83 -3.11
N GLU A 307 23.83 3.29 -3.59
CA GLU A 307 23.95 3.99 -4.87
C GLU A 307 23.51 3.10 -6.06
N GLN A 308 23.97 1.84 -6.08
CA GLN A 308 23.60 0.91 -7.14
C GLN A 308 22.13 0.51 -7.06
N CYS A 309 21.58 0.28 -5.87
CA CYS A 309 20.14 0.06 -5.72
C CYS A 309 19.34 1.24 -6.27
N ASP A 310 19.70 2.49 -5.97
CA ASP A 310 19.02 3.67 -6.52
C ASP A 310 19.00 3.67 -8.05
N LYS A 311 20.12 3.30 -8.68
CA LYS A 311 20.20 3.16 -10.14
C LYS A 311 19.27 2.06 -10.67
N PHE A 312 19.31 0.87 -10.06
CA PHE A 312 18.55 -0.28 -10.55
C PHE A 312 17.05 -0.19 -10.24
N ILE A 313 16.65 0.43 -9.13
CA ILE A 313 15.24 0.74 -8.83
C ILE A 313 14.65 1.60 -9.95
N ASN A 314 15.36 2.65 -10.36
CA ASN A 314 14.93 3.51 -11.45
C ASN A 314 14.93 2.77 -12.80
N MET A 315 15.93 1.93 -13.05
CA MET A 315 16.07 1.18 -14.29
C MET A 315 14.98 0.10 -14.47
N TYR A 316 14.57 -0.54 -13.38
CA TYR A 316 13.61 -1.63 -13.37
C TYR A 316 12.21 -1.19 -12.90
N ASP A 317 11.89 0.12 -12.93
CA ASP A 317 10.62 0.65 -12.42
C ASP A 317 9.41 -0.14 -12.94
N GLY A 318 8.52 -0.52 -12.02
CA GLY A 318 7.35 -1.35 -12.32
C GLY A 318 7.61 -2.85 -12.52
N GLU A 319 8.86 -3.33 -12.42
CA GLU A 319 9.16 -4.77 -12.42
C GLU A 319 9.06 -5.38 -11.01
N ALA A 320 8.77 -6.68 -10.95
CA ALA A 320 8.57 -7.41 -9.70
C ALA A 320 9.81 -7.47 -8.79
N ILE A 321 11.01 -7.19 -9.32
CA ILE A 321 12.28 -7.20 -8.58
C ILE A 321 12.49 -5.91 -7.76
N VAL A 322 11.86 -4.80 -8.14
CA VAL A 322 12.09 -3.48 -7.51
C VAL A 322 11.92 -3.50 -5.99
N PRO A 323 10.87 -4.12 -5.40
CA PRO A 323 10.73 -4.17 -3.94
C PRO A 323 11.90 -4.85 -3.23
N LYS A 324 12.60 -5.79 -3.89
CA LYS A 324 13.80 -6.42 -3.33
C LYS A 324 14.97 -5.45 -3.26
N PHE A 325 15.22 -4.69 -4.33
CA PHE A 325 16.25 -3.65 -4.33
C PHE A 325 15.97 -2.56 -3.30
N GLU A 326 14.71 -2.14 -3.17
CA GLU A 326 14.28 -1.19 -2.14
C GLU A 326 14.56 -1.73 -0.73
N PHE A 327 14.25 -3.01 -0.50
CA PHE A 327 14.51 -3.64 0.80
C PHE A 327 16.01 -3.75 1.09
N LEU A 328 16.84 -4.14 0.10
CA LEU A 328 18.29 -4.20 0.24
C LEU A 328 18.90 -2.82 0.51
N LYS A 329 18.38 -1.78 -0.16
CA LYS A 329 18.73 -0.39 0.11
C LYS A 329 18.34 0.03 1.53
N ALA A 330 17.13 -0.32 1.98
CA ALA A 330 16.65 -0.01 3.33
C ALA A 330 17.57 -0.59 4.42
N VAL A 331 17.92 -1.87 4.33
CA VAL A 331 18.82 -2.49 5.32
C VAL A 331 20.23 -1.90 5.26
N SER A 332 20.73 -1.56 4.08
CA SER A 332 22.03 -0.90 3.90
C SER A 332 22.05 0.51 4.49
N ARG A 333 20.99 1.30 4.26
CA ARG A 333 20.79 2.62 4.90
C ARG A 333 20.71 2.49 6.41
N GLY A 334 20.02 1.48 6.93
CA GLY A 334 19.97 1.23 8.37
C GLY A 334 21.34 0.95 8.97
N ARG A 335 22.18 0.18 8.26
CA ARG A 335 23.56 -0.09 8.68
C ARG A 335 24.44 1.15 8.67
N LEU A 336 24.29 2.01 7.66
CA LEU A 336 25.18 3.16 7.47
C LEU A 336 24.72 4.43 8.21
N GLN A 337 23.42 4.69 8.23
CA GLN A 337 22.82 5.95 8.69
C GLN A 337 21.99 5.78 9.99
N GLY A 338 21.75 4.54 10.42
CA GLY A 338 21.09 4.22 11.68
C GLY A 338 19.57 4.06 11.61
N PHE A 339 18.97 3.97 12.79
CA PHE A 339 17.58 3.56 13.00
C PHE A 339 16.56 4.42 12.28
N GLU A 340 16.69 5.75 12.29
CA GLU A 340 15.71 6.64 11.66
C GLU A 340 15.66 6.43 10.13
N ALA A 341 16.82 6.32 9.49
CA ALA A 341 16.90 6.05 8.06
C ALA A 341 16.32 4.66 7.70
N TYR A 342 16.53 3.66 8.56
CA TYR A 342 15.92 2.34 8.41
C TYR A 342 14.40 2.41 8.54
N LYS A 343 13.90 3.04 9.60
CA LYS A 343 12.47 3.22 9.90
C LYS A 343 11.75 3.94 8.76
N GLU A 344 12.34 5.03 8.24
CA GLU A 344 11.81 5.75 7.08
C GLU A 344 11.70 4.82 5.86
N SER A 345 12.79 4.11 5.53
CA SER A 345 12.85 3.25 4.35
C SER A 345 11.88 2.07 4.43
N ILE A 346 11.75 1.44 5.60
CA ILE A 346 10.83 0.32 5.81
C ILE A 346 9.37 0.79 5.73
N ASN A 347 9.03 1.96 6.29
CA ASN A 347 7.69 2.53 6.13
C ASN A 347 7.38 2.83 4.66
N TYR A 348 8.34 3.38 3.92
CA TYR A 348 8.20 3.63 2.49
C TYR A 348 7.88 2.33 1.72
N ILE A 349 8.57 1.23 2.01
CA ILE A 349 8.33 -0.06 1.34
C ILE A 349 6.95 -0.61 1.67
N ALA A 350 6.53 -0.55 2.94
CA ALA A 350 5.22 -1.02 3.38
C ALA A 350 4.08 -0.25 2.69
N LEU A 351 4.24 1.06 2.48
CA LEU A 351 3.23 1.92 1.85
C LEU A 351 3.17 1.79 0.33
N ASN A 352 4.32 1.69 -0.35
CA ASN A 352 4.38 1.74 -1.81
C ASN A 352 4.30 0.35 -2.47
N TYR A 353 4.59 -0.73 -1.74
CA TYR A 353 4.56 -2.10 -2.27
C TYR A 353 3.71 -3.06 -1.42
N PRO A 354 2.50 -2.69 -0.93
CA PRO A 354 1.75 -3.48 0.05
C PRO A 354 1.42 -4.92 -0.42
N ASN A 355 1.41 -5.13 -1.73
CA ASN A 355 1.09 -6.42 -2.35
C ASN A 355 2.29 -7.33 -2.59
N SER A 356 3.53 -6.82 -2.50
CA SER A 356 4.74 -7.64 -2.68
C SER A 356 5.07 -8.43 -1.40
N PRO A 357 5.82 -9.55 -1.52
CA PRO A 357 6.37 -10.24 -0.34
C PRO A 357 7.19 -9.30 0.55
N GLU A 358 7.97 -8.40 -0.05
CA GLU A 358 8.82 -7.43 0.64
C GLU A 358 8.00 -6.36 1.36
N GLY A 359 6.91 -5.88 0.77
CA GLY A 359 6.00 -4.93 1.41
C GLY A 359 5.27 -5.52 2.61
N LYS A 360 4.79 -6.76 2.50
CA LYS A 360 4.18 -7.49 3.63
C LYS A 360 5.17 -7.71 4.77
N LYS A 361 6.42 -8.04 4.43
CA LYS A 361 7.49 -8.17 5.41
C LYS A 361 7.84 -6.83 6.05
N ALA A 362 7.87 -5.75 5.26
CA ALA A 362 8.09 -4.40 5.77
C ALA A 362 6.99 -4.01 6.76
N GLU A 363 5.72 -4.28 6.45
CA GLU A 363 4.59 -4.05 7.36
C GLU A 363 4.76 -4.82 8.68
N GLU A 364 5.15 -6.10 8.63
CA GLU A 364 5.44 -6.88 9.83
C GLU A 364 6.57 -6.26 10.68
N ILE A 365 7.63 -5.77 10.02
CA ILE A 365 8.74 -5.10 10.69
C ILE A 365 8.28 -3.80 11.36
N VAL A 366 7.46 -2.99 10.69
CA VAL A 366 6.89 -1.75 11.25
C VAL A 366 6.10 -2.05 12.51
N GLN A 367 5.23 -3.06 12.48
CA GLN A 367 4.32 -3.36 13.60
C GLN A 367 5.04 -4.01 14.78
N ASN A 368 5.99 -4.92 14.53
CA ASN A 368 6.52 -5.80 15.57
C ASN A 368 7.98 -5.54 15.92
N SER A 369 8.80 -5.14 14.94
CA SER A 369 10.26 -5.07 15.12
C SER A 369 10.75 -3.65 15.43
N LEU A 370 10.28 -2.63 14.69
CA LEU A 370 10.71 -1.24 14.91
C LEU A 370 10.45 -0.75 16.35
N PRO A 371 9.30 -1.02 17.00
CA PRO A 371 9.07 -0.58 18.37
C PRO A 371 10.05 -1.19 19.38
N LEU A 372 10.58 -2.38 19.10
CA LEU A 372 11.58 -3.02 19.95
C LEU A 372 12.98 -2.41 19.74
N LEU A 373 13.27 -1.97 18.53
CA LEU A 373 14.54 -1.36 18.12
C LEU A 373 14.62 0.14 18.43
N GLU A 374 13.52 0.79 18.79
CA GLU A 374 13.46 2.24 19.07
C GLU A 374 14.10 2.64 20.42
N ARG A 375 14.43 1.65 21.27
CA ARG A 375 15.00 1.89 22.60
C ARG A 375 16.44 2.39 22.52
N THR A 376 16.66 3.61 23.01
CA THR A 376 17.96 4.28 23.03
C THR A 376 18.67 4.26 24.38
N GLU A 377 18.02 3.76 25.44
CA GLU A 377 18.56 3.75 26.81
C GLU A 377 19.69 2.73 26.96
N PHE A 378 20.87 3.20 27.40
CA PHE A 378 22.00 2.33 27.69
C PHE A 378 21.77 1.50 28.96
N HIS A 379 22.27 0.27 28.92
CA HIS A 379 22.28 -0.67 30.02
C HIS A 379 23.38 -0.35 31.04
N ASP A 380 23.10 -0.63 32.31
CA ASP A 380 24.12 -0.68 33.36
C ASP A 380 25.02 -1.91 33.16
N ASP A 381 26.33 -1.66 33.06
CA ASP A 381 27.34 -2.66 32.77
C ASP A 381 27.63 -3.60 33.98
N SER A 382 27.18 -3.25 35.19
CA SER A 382 27.49 -3.95 36.45
C SER A 382 27.14 -5.45 36.48
N ASN A 383 26.17 -5.90 35.69
CA ASN A 383 25.69 -7.29 35.66
C ASN A 383 25.87 -7.99 34.30
N LEU A 384 26.59 -7.37 33.36
CA LEU A 384 26.84 -7.93 32.04
C LEU A 384 28.10 -8.80 32.06
N ASN A 385 28.21 -9.72 31.09
CA ASN A 385 29.33 -10.68 31.02
C ASN A 385 29.98 -10.76 29.63
N SER A 386 29.65 -9.79 28.76
CA SER A 386 30.10 -9.73 27.38
C SER A 386 30.47 -8.28 27.06
N PHE A 387 31.77 -8.06 26.93
CA PHE A 387 32.38 -6.76 26.69
C PHE A 387 33.29 -6.81 25.49
N LYS A 388 33.55 -5.61 24.97
CA LYS A 388 34.35 -5.34 23.79
C LYS A 388 35.35 -4.24 24.10
N VAL A 389 36.49 -4.29 23.43
CA VAL A 389 37.40 -3.15 23.27
C VAL A 389 37.28 -2.67 21.84
N VAL A 390 37.05 -1.38 21.65
CA VAL A 390 36.78 -0.79 20.34
C VAL A 390 37.82 0.28 20.04
N TYR A 391 38.41 0.20 18.85
CA TYR A 391 39.33 1.17 18.29
C TYR A 391 38.67 1.82 17.08
N GLN A 392 38.74 3.15 17.00
CA GLN A 392 38.09 3.94 15.94
C GLN A 392 39.08 4.29 14.83
N PHE A 393 38.62 4.19 13.58
CA PHE A 393 39.36 4.54 12.37
C PHE A 393 38.49 5.36 11.42
N GLU A 394 39.11 6.19 10.59
CA GLU A 394 38.46 6.77 9.42
C GLU A 394 38.44 5.74 8.27
N VAL A 395 37.36 5.74 7.48
CA VAL A 395 37.11 4.71 6.44
C VAL A 395 38.20 4.67 5.36
N ASP A 396 38.86 5.79 5.09
CA ASP A 396 39.92 5.90 4.09
C ASP A 396 41.30 5.40 4.58
N GLN A 397 41.44 5.06 5.86
CA GLN A 397 42.67 4.52 6.45
C GLN A 397 42.82 3.00 6.21
N THR A 398 42.51 2.51 5.01
CA THR A 398 42.39 1.06 4.72
C THR A 398 43.65 0.28 5.08
N ASP A 399 44.84 0.73 4.66
CA ASP A 399 46.11 0.05 4.96
C ASP A 399 46.39 0.01 6.48
N GLU A 400 46.12 1.11 7.20
CA GLU A 400 46.30 1.20 8.66
C GLU A 400 45.34 0.26 9.40
N ILE A 401 44.09 0.14 8.93
CA ILE A 401 43.10 -0.78 9.49
C ILE A 401 43.54 -2.22 9.31
N GLU A 402 44.00 -2.59 8.11
CA GLU A 402 44.46 -3.95 7.82
C GLU A 402 45.69 -4.35 8.64
N GLU A 403 46.70 -3.47 8.70
CA GLU A 403 47.91 -3.69 9.52
C GLU A 403 47.55 -3.81 11.00
N PHE A 404 46.76 -2.87 11.54
CA PHE A 404 46.35 -2.88 12.94
C PHE A 404 45.52 -4.11 13.29
N LYS A 405 44.61 -4.53 12.38
CA LYS A 405 43.78 -5.72 12.57
C LYS A 405 44.65 -6.98 12.63
N ALA A 406 45.67 -7.09 11.79
CA ALA A 406 46.59 -8.23 11.80
C ALA A 406 47.40 -8.30 13.10
N GLU A 407 47.94 -7.18 13.57
CA GLU A 407 48.65 -7.11 14.86
C GLU A 407 47.72 -7.46 16.03
N LEU A 408 46.47 -6.97 16.00
CA LEU A 408 45.47 -7.27 17.01
C LEU A 408 45.10 -8.75 17.04
N ASP A 409 45.01 -9.40 15.87
CA ASP A 409 44.76 -10.85 15.77
C ASP A 409 45.87 -11.66 16.44
N GLU A 410 47.13 -11.33 16.13
CA GLU A 410 48.28 -11.99 16.77
C GLU A 410 48.29 -11.79 18.28
N ALA A 411 48.00 -10.58 18.75
CA ALA A 411 47.97 -10.27 20.17
C ALA A 411 46.87 -11.04 20.90
N VAL A 412 45.69 -11.15 20.27
CA VAL A 412 44.53 -11.86 20.79
C VAL A 412 44.77 -13.38 20.84
N GLU A 413 45.44 -13.98 19.84
CA GLU A 413 45.77 -15.41 19.82
C GLU A 413 46.71 -15.86 20.95
N ARG A 414 47.54 -14.94 21.47
CA ARG A 414 48.43 -15.23 22.62
C ARG A 414 47.63 -15.47 23.91
N VAL A 415 46.41 -14.94 24.00
CA VAL A 415 45.54 -15.06 25.17
C VAL A 415 44.64 -16.30 25.07
N ARG A 416 45.27 -17.47 25.14
CA ARG A 416 44.62 -18.78 24.88
C ARG A 416 43.51 -19.20 25.86
N TYR A 417 43.40 -18.53 27.01
CA TYR A 417 42.40 -18.86 28.04
C TYR A 417 41.08 -18.08 27.88
N LEU A 418 41.06 -17.07 27.02
CA LEU A 418 39.85 -16.35 26.63
C LEU A 418 39.58 -16.65 25.16
N GLU A 419 38.37 -17.06 24.81
CA GLU A 419 37.94 -17.30 23.42
C GLU A 419 37.69 -15.97 22.69
N LEU A 420 38.69 -15.09 22.72
CA LEU A 420 38.63 -13.77 22.11
C LEU A 420 38.56 -13.88 20.59
N LYS A 421 37.89 -12.91 19.99
CA LYS A 421 37.75 -12.76 18.54
C LYS A 421 37.85 -11.31 18.19
N THR A 422 38.18 -11.04 16.95
CA THR A 422 38.29 -9.69 16.41
C THR A 422 37.39 -9.51 15.20
N SER A 423 36.92 -8.29 14.98
CA SER A 423 36.16 -7.92 13.79
C SER A 423 36.47 -6.51 13.34
N VAL A 424 36.06 -6.20 12.11
CA VAL A 424 35.98 -4.85 11.58
C VAL A 424 34.52 -4.59 11.24
N ASP A 425 33.95 -3.57 11.87
CA ASP A 425 32.54 -3.21 11.74
C ASP A 425 32.41 -1.76 11.25
N HIS A 426 31.65 -1.51 10.19
CA HIS A 426 31.28 -0.16 9.77
C HIS A 426 30.39 0.51 10.82
N TYR A 427 30.80 1.70 11.28
CA TYR A 427 29.97 2.52 12.15
C TYR A 427 29.10 3.46 11.33
N ASP A 428 29.67 4.26 10.44
CA ASP A 428 28.93 5.11 9.52
C ASP A 428 29.73 5.31 8.21
N GLY A 429 29.37 6.32 7.40
CA GLY A 429 30.05 6.62 6.13
C GLY A 429 31.50 7.09 6.26
N ASN A 430 31.94 7.44 7.47
CA ASN A 430 33.25 8.02 7.74
C ASN A 430 34.06 7.19 8.75
N ILE A 431 33.40 6.43 9.62
CA ILE A 431 34.01 5.77 10.77
C ILE A 431 33.89 4.24 10.67
N LEU A 432 34.99 3.57 10.96
CA LEU A 432 35.12 2.13 11.15
C LEU A 432 35.54 1.81 12.59
N PHE A 433 35.14 0.63 13.05
CA PHE A 433 35.58 0.07 14.32
C PHE A 433 36.38 -1.21 14.10
N VAL A 434 37.58 -1.27 14.68
CA VAL A 434 38.31 -2.52 14.89
C VAL A 434 38.08 -2.96 16.32
N ILE A 435 37.62 -4.21 16.52
CA ILE A 435 37.00 -4.61 17.78
C ILE A 435 37.60 -5.91 18.28
N VAL A 436 37.77 -6.02 19.61
CA VAL A 436 37.99 -7.27 20.31
C VAL A 436 36.72 -7.66 21.04
N HIS A 437 36.30 -8.92 20.92
CA HIS A 437 35.09 -9.47 21.50
C HIS A 437 35.37 -10.47 22.62
N ASN A 438 34.30 -10.83 23.35
CA ASN A 438 34.25 -11.92 24.34
C ASN A 438 34.98 -11.67 25.65
N LEU A 439 35.27 -10.41 25.99
CA LEU A 439 35.75 -10.02 27.32
C LEU A 439 34.60 -10.16 28.34
N LYS A 440 34.95 -10.51 29.59
CA LYS A 440 33.97 -10.95 30.60
C LYS A 440 33.53 -9.87 31.58
N SER A 441 34.26 -8.78 31.71
CA SER A 441 33.88 -7.62 32.52
C SER A 441 34.39 -6.34 31.85
N TYR A 442 33.83 -5.21 32.29
CA TYR A 442 34.26 -3.89 31.84
C TYR A 442 35.73 -3.64 32.18
N GLU A 443 36.14 -3.92 33.41
CA GLU A 443 37.53 -3.75 33.87
C GLU A 443 38.48 -4.69 33.13
N GLY A 444 38.02 -5.89 32.80
CA GLY A 444 38.78 -6.85 31.99
C GLY A 444 38.99 -6.35 30.56
N ALA A 445 37.97 -5.69 29.97
CA ALA A 445 38.11 -5.06 28.68
C ALA A 445 39.04 -3.84 28.73
N GLN A 446 38.87 -2.97 29.72
CA GLN A 446 39.69 -1.79 29.89
C GLN A 446 41.16 -2.18 30.10
N GLY A 447 41.45 -3.08 31.04
CA GLY A 447 42.81 -3.55 31.30
C GLY A 447 43.41 -4.30 30.11
N PHE A 448 42.61 -5.01 29.32
CA PHE A 448 43.09 -5.63 28.09
C PHE A 448 43.54 -4.57 27.06
N GLY A 449 42.76 -3.50 26.87
CA GLY A 449 43.16 -2.36 26.04
C GLY A 449 44.41 -1.65 26.55
N GLU A 450 44.53 -1.43 27.87
CA GLU A 450 45.71 -0.82 28.49
C GLU A 450 46.97 -1.65 28.21
N ILE A 451 46.89 -2.97 28.40
CA ILE A 451 48.01 -3.88 28.13
C ILE A 451 48.42 -3.83 26.67
N LEU A 452 47.47 -3.82 25.74
CA LEU A 452 47.80 -3.74 24.31
C LEU A 452 48.49 -2.42 23.95
N ASN A 453 48.04 -1.30 24.52
CA ASN A 453 48.62 0.02 24.31
C ASN A 453 49.99 0.23 24.96
N GLU A 454 50.27 -0.39 26.11
CA GLU A 454 51.52 -0.18 26.85
C GLU A 454 52.65 -1.14 26.45
N TYR A 455 52.33 -2.27 25.80
CA TYR A 455 53.35 -3.24 25.41
C TYR A 455 54.07 -2.81 24.13
N GLU A 456 55.31 -2.33 24.25
CA GLU A 456 56.15 -1.84 23.13
C GLU A 456 56.31 -2.88 21.99
N GLU A 457 56.19 -4.19 22.27
CA GLU A 457 56.28 -5.25 21.25
C GLU A 457 55.03 -5.38 20.37
N ASN A 458 53.88 -4.78 20.75
CA ASN A 458 52.62 -5.02 20.06
C ASN A 458 52.25 -3.96 19.01
N ASN A 459 52.96 -2.82 18.94
CA ASN A 459 52.74 -1.72 17.98
C ASN A 459 51.30 -1.12 17.91
N ILE A 460 50.37 -1.68 18.67
CA ILE A 460 49.00 -1.23 18.93
C ILE A 460 49.08 -0.06 19.92
N ASN A 461 49.20 1.19 19.44
CA ASN A 461 49.13 2.38 20.28
C ASN A 461 48.07 3.34 19.72
N LYS A 462 46.80 3.08 20.07
CA LYS A 462 45.66 3.85 19.57
C LYS A 462 44.60 4.07 20.66
N PRO A 463 43.90 5.22 20.68
CA PRO A 463 42.80 5.43 21.61
C PRO A 463 41.73 4.33 21.46
N TYR A 464 41.22 3.86 22.59
CA TYR A 464 40.18 2.83 22.64
C TYR A 464 39.15 3.17 23.72
N PHE A 465 38.01 2.49 23.64
CA PHE A 465 37.03 2.46 24.72
C PHE A 465 36.51 1.05 24.94
N SER A 466 36.07 0.79 26.16
CA SER A 466 35.41 -0.45 26.55
C SER A 466 33.90 -0.28 26.54
N ILE A 467 33.19 -1.28 26.04
CA ILE A 467 31.72 -1.24 25.94
C ILE A 467 31.12 -2.63 26.06
N SER A 468 29.99 -2.76 26.74
CA SER A 468 29.25 -4.02 26.76
C SER A 468 28.63 -4.33 25.39
N SER A 469 28.48 -5.61 25.05
CA SER A 469 27.86 -6.01 23.78
C SER A 469 26.45 -5.47 23.60
N ALA A 470 25.69 -5.30 24.70
CA ALA A 470 24.34 -4.72 24.68
C ALA A 470 24.38 -3.23 24.33
N ASN A 471 25.24 -2.45 24.98
CA ASN A 471 25.39 -1.01 24.68
C ASN A 471 26.00 -0.78 23.29
N TYR A 472 26.92 -1.64 22.86
CA TYR A 472 27.48 -1.60 21.51
C TYR A 472 26.40 -1.75 20.44
N GLN A 473 25.43 -2.64 20.66
CA GLN A 473 24.30 -2.80 19.73
C GLN A 473 23.47 -1.51 19.63
N ILE A 474 23.20 -0.84 20.75
CA ILE A 474 22.47 0.44 20.77
C ILE A 474 23.26 1.53 20.02
N VAL A 475 24.56 1.65 20.31
CA VAL A 475 25.47 2.57 19.62
C VAL A 475 25.46 2.35 18.11
N GLN A 476 25.52 1.10 17.67
CA GLN A 476 25.49 0.75 16.24
C GLN A 476 24.15 1.03 15.57
N ILE A 477 23.03 0.73 16.25
CA ILE A 477 21.68 0.94 15.70
C ILE A 477 21.37 2.43 15.59
N HIS A 478 21.67 3.22 16.62
CA HIS A 478 21.25 4.62 16.71
C HIS A 478 22.32 5.63 16.31
N LYS A 479 23.52 5.16 15.95
CA LYS A 479 24.68 6.02 15.69
C LYS A 479 24.91 7.01 16.84
N SER A 480 24.91 6.47 18.06
CA SER A 480 24.93 7.23 19.32
C SER A 480 26.26 7.13 20.09
N LEU A 481 27.40 7.05 19.40
CA LEU A 481 28.72 6.84 20.01
C LEU A 481 29.06 7.99 20.97
N GLU A 482 28.92 9.24 20.54
CA GLU A 482 29.21 10.39 21.40
C GLU A 482 28.33 10.43 22.65
N ALA A 483 27.04 10.08 22.51
CA ALA A 483 26.12 10.00 23.64
C ALA A 483 26.56 8.91 24.64
N TYR A 484 27.02 7.76 24.16
CA TYR A 484 27.56 6.70 25.01
C TYR A 484 28.84 7.14 25.73
N LEU A 485 29.80 7.72 25.01
CA LEU A 485 31.08 8.17 25.58
C LEU A 485 30.88 9.26 26.64
N ASN A 486 29.92 10.17 26.44
CA ASN A 486 29.57 11.19 27.41
C ASN A 486 28.81 10.67 28.64
N SER A 487 28.26 9.45 28.57
CA SER A 487 27.54 8.84 29.69
C SER A 487 28.42 7.96 30.58
N GLN A 488 29.70 7.75 30.23
CA GLN A 488 30.65 6.93 30.98
C GLN A 488 31.29 7.67 32.15
#